data_AF-X1A9N5-F1
#
_entry.id   AF-X1A9N5-F1
#
_cell.length_a   1.000
_cell.length_b   1.000
_cell.length_c   1.000
_cell.angle_alpha   90.00
_cell.angle_beta   90.00
_cell.angle_gamma   90.00
#
_symmetry.space_group_name_H-M   'P 1'
#
loop_
_entity.id
_entity.type
_entity.pdbx_description
1 polymer ?
#
loop_
_entity_poly.entity_id
_entity_poly.type
_entity_poly.pdbx_seq_one_letter_code
_entity_poly.pdbx_strand_id
1 'polypeptide(L)'
;MFRDLIASHWDINTHMKLVQDYEKGEIDNFDVLMYIGENYHTRIPRSLINDINNTTKEILWINYHTWRLNTKKLGFKVSNKHSRDFDRISYRNYDFKLNPTDTSLVHLTNPAKAEVLASLVDNETGKKIPAIVNANDNFLYVSYLPLAIPYLDEPIPFFNALHETFGHHKKDPKVLLRLEDIHVGPSDFNLVSISEFLKRKSIPYHFGIIPLYVNPRQNISMSILDDPELVNILKSMQLN
;
A
#
# COMPACT_ATOMS: atom_id res chain seq x y z
N MET A 1 -0.65 -13.60 3.98
CA MET A 1 -0.16 -12.29 3.51
C MET A 1 -0.83 -11.12 4.23
N PHE A 2 -2.12 -10.81 4.02
CA PHE A 2 -2.73 -9.64 4.69
C PHE A 2 -2.64 -9.69 6.22
N ARG A 3 -2.97 -10.84 6.85
CA ARG A 3 -2.81 -11.02 8.30
C ARG A 3 -1.38 -10.76 8.79
N ASP A 4 -0.40 -11.39 8.16
CA ASP A 4 1.01 -11.32 8.58
C ASP A 4 1.55 -9.89 8.51
N LEU A 5 1.11 -9.18 7.48
CA LEU A 5 1.42 -7.78 7.22
C LEU A 5 0.78 -6.83 8.23
N ILE A 6 -0.47 -7.07 8.66
CA ILE A 6 -1.05 -6.28 9.76
C ILE A 6 -0.30 -6.62 11.06
N ALA A 7 -0.08 -7.90 11.35
CA ALA A 7 0.62 -8.34 12.56
C ALA A 7 2.08 -7.84 12.66
N SER A 8 2.73 -7.50 11.54
CA SER A 8 4.08 -6.95 11.54
C SER A 8 4.13 -5.44 11.86
N HIS A 9 3.00 -4.73 11.79
CA HIS A 9 2.93 -3.28 11.97
C HIS A 9 2.15 -2.87 13.23
N TRP A 10 1.18 -3.69 13.66
CA TRP A 10 0.41 -3.47 14.87
C TRP A 10 0.47 -4.69 15.79
N ASP A 11 0.58 -4.43 17.08
CA ASP A 11 0.36 -5.45 18.12
C ASP A 11 -1.15 -5.71 18.25
N ILE A 12 -1.68 -6.58 17.38
CA ILE A 12 -3.12 -6.88 17.31
C ILE A 12 -3.40 -8.38 17.43
N ASN A 13 -4.49 -8.70 18.12
CA ASN A 13 -5.06 -10.04 18.10
C ASN A 13 -6.03 -10.17 16.92
N THR A 14 -5.68 -10.96 15.91
CA THR A 14 -6.50 -11.11 14.69
C THR A 14 -7.38 -12.35 14.75
N HIS A 15 -8.69 -12.16 14.55
CA HIS A 15 -9.64 -13.24 14.27
C HIS A 15 -10.04 -13.18 12.78
N MET A 16 -9.94 -14.32 12.08
CA MET A 16 -10.29 -14.42 10.66
C MET A 16 -11.34 -15.48 10.44
N LYS A 17 -12.33 -15.16 9.61
CA LYS A 17 -13.35 -16.11 9.16
C LYS A 17 -13.95 -15.70 7.82
N LEU A 18 -14.71 -16.61 7.23
CA LEU A 18 -15.48 -16.30 6.03
C LEU A 18 -16.59 -15.30 6.38
N VAL A 19 -16.87 -14.37 5.46
CA VAL A 19 -17.94 -13.38 5.66
C VAL A 19 -19.31 -14.03 5.89
N GLN A 20 -19.51 -15.25 5.38
CA GLN A 20 -20.75 -16.02 5.53
C GLN A 20 -21.00 -16.45 6.97
N ASP A 21 -19.94 -16.59 7.77
CA ASP A 21 -20.00 -17.03 9.15
C ASP A 21 -20.20 -15.85 10.12
N TYR A 22 -20.36 -14.62 9.61
CA TYR A 22 -20.56 -13.43 10.45
C TYR A 22 -21.89 -13.49 11.22
N GLU A 23 -21.79 -13.32 12.54
CA GLU A 23 -22.95 -13.33 13.44
C GLU A 23 -23.34 -11.91 13.82
N LYS A 24 -24.64 -11.70 14.08
CA LYS A 24 -25.16 -10.38 14.46
C LYS A 24 -24.50 -9.89 15.76
N GLY A 25 -24.01 -8.65 15.75
CA GLY A 25 -23.40 -7.99 16.90
C GLY A 25 -21.94 -8.39 17.14
N GLU A 26 -21.37 -9.26 16.32
CA GLU A 26 -20.01 -9.75 16.54
C GLU A 26 -18.94 -8.65 16.47
N ILE A 27 -19.19 -7.59 15.69
CA ILE A 27 -18.30 -6.42 15.60
C ILE A 27 -18.07 -5.77 16.97
N ASP A 28 -19.00 -5.91 17.92
CA ASP A 28 -18.90 -5.28 19.24
C ASP A 28 -17.77 -5.88 20.09
N ASN A 29 -17.32 -7.11 19.75
CA ASN A 29 -16.19 -7.79 20.40
C ASN A 29 -14.82 -7.33 19.89
N PHE A 30 -14.77 -6.47 18.88
CA PHE A 30 -13.53 -6.03 18.23
C PHE A 30 -13.42 -4.51 18.22
N ASP A 31 -12.20 -4.00 18.13
CA ASP A 31 -11.94 -2.56 17.97
C ASP A 31 -12.06 -2.13 16.50
N VAL A 32 -11.60 -3.01 15.60
CA VAL A 32 -11.56 -2.80 14.15
C VAL A 32 -12.18 -4.00 13.43
N LEU A 33 -13.04 -3.75 12.45
CA LEU A 33 -13.51 -4.75 11.49
C LEU A 33 -12.85 -4.55 10.14
N MET A 34 -12.21 -5.59 9.61
CA MET A 34 -11.61 -5.57 8.27
C MET A 34 -12.36 -6.53 7.35
N TYR A 35 -12.94 -6.00 6.27
CA TYR A 35 -13.63 -6.77 5.25
C TYR A 35 -12.86 -6.73 3.93
N ILE A 36 -12.64 -7.90 3.33
CA ILE A 36 -11.96 -8.06 2.03
C ILE A 36 -12.95 -8.69 1.04
N GLY A 37 -13.40 -7.90 0.07
CA GLY A 37 -14.29 -8.36 -0.99
C GLY A 37 -13.53 -8.84 -2.22
N GLU A 38 -13.15 -10.11 -2.26
CA GLU A 38 -12.43 -10.70 -3.41
C GLU A 38 -13.37 -11.25 -4.50
N ASN A 39 -14.60 -11.60 -4.14
CA ASN A 39 -15.55 -12.22 -5.08
C ASN A 39 -16.89 -11.48 -5.06
N TYR A 40 -17.22 -10.87 -6.21
CA TYR A 40 -18.45 -10.11 -6.46
C TYR A 40 -19.74 -10.91 -6.23
N HIS A 41 -19.70 -12.24 -6.39
CA HIS A 41 -20.88 -13.10 -6.23
C HIS A 41 -21.09 -13.59 -4.79
N THR A 42 -20.21 -13.23 -3.87
CA THR A 42 -20.30 -13.65 -2.47
C THR A 42 -21.55 -13.05 -1.81
N ARG A 43 -22.37 -13.89 -1.19
CA ARG A 43 -23.51 -13.41 -0.41
C ARG A 43 -23.03 -12.87 0.94
N ILE A 44 -23.18 -11.57 1.15
CA ILE A 44 -22.93 -10.95 2.45
C ILE A 44 -24.17 -11.06 3.36
N PRO A 45 -24.02 -11.53 4.61
CA PRO A 45 -25.09 -11.55 5.60
C PRO A 45 -25.71 -10.17 5.83
N ARG A 46 -27.04 -10.14 6.01
CA ARG A 46 -27.75 -8.89 6.36
C ARG A 46 -27.33 -8.35 7.73
N SER A 47 -26.93 -9.24 8.66
CA SER A 47 -26.36 -8.89 9.97
C SER A 47 -25.16 -7.96 9.81
N LEU A 48 -24.15 -8.35 9.02
CA LEU A 48 -22.96 -7.52 8.78
C LEU A 48 -23.29 -6.14 8.24
N ILE A 49 -24.17 -6.08 7.23
CA ILE A 49 -24.59 -4.81 6.62
C ILE A 49 -25.29 -3.90 7.66
N ASN A 50 -26.16 -4.48 8.50
CA ASN A 50 -26.85 -3.72 9.53
C ASN A 50 -25.88 -3.21 10.60
N ASP A 51 -24.95 -4.05 11.06
CA ASP A 51 -24.02 -3.68 12.12
C ASP A 51 -23.06 -2.57 11.65
N ILE A 52 -22.53 -2.66 10.43
CA ILE A 52 -21.70 -1.60 9.81
C ILE A 52 -22.45 -0.27 9.67
N ASN A 53 -23.73 -0.33 9.30
CA ASN A 53 -24.53 0.88 9.14
C ASN A 53 -24.80 1.59 10.47
N ASN A 54 -24.74 0.89 11.61
CA ASN A 54 -25.09 1.43 12.92
C ASN A 54 -23.91 1.59 13.89
N THR A 55 -22.75 0.99 13.58
CA THR A 55 -21.57 1.06 14.44
C THR A 55 -20.81 2.40 14.32
N THR A 56 -20.01 2.69 15.35
CA THR A 56 -18.97 3.71 15.39
C THR A 56 -17.56 3.10 15.42
N LYS A 57 -17.43 1.76 15.44
CA LYS A 57 -16.15 1.06 15.38
C LYS A 57 -15.41 1.38 14.08
N GLU A 58 -14.09 1.19 14.12
CA GLU A 58 -13.24 1.39 12.96
C GLU A 58 -13.45 0.28 11.93
N ILE A 59 -13.52 0.67 10.65
CA ILE A 59 -13.78 -0.26 9.56
C ILE A 59 -12.79 -0.04 8.42
N LEU A 60 -12.13 -1.11 8.02
CA LEU A 60 -11.49 -1.23 6.71
C LEU A 60 -12.42 -2.03 5.79
N TRP A 61 -12.80 -1.45 4.66
CA TRP A 61 -13.61 -2.11 3.65
C TRP A 61 -12.90 -2.10 2.30
N ILE A 62 -12.57 -3.28 1.80
CA ILE A 62 -11.87 -3.44 0.52
C ILE A 62 -12.82 -3.98 -0.54
N ASN A 63 -12.89 -3.24 -1.66
CA ASN A 63 -13.54 -3.58 -2.92
C ASN A 63 -15.06 -3.79 -2.84
N TYR A 64 -15.56 -5.02 -3.04
CA TYR A 64 -16.97 -5.24 -3.37
C TYR A 64 -17.97 -4.97 -2.22
N HIS A 65 -19.24 -4.88 -2.60
CA HIS A 65 -20.44 -4.84 -1.76
C HIS A 65 -20.69 -3.56 -0.96
N THR A 66 -19.88 -2.51 -1.15
CA THR A 66 -20.15 -1.18 -0.59
C THR A 66 -21.48 -0.57 -1.04
N TRP A 67 -21.99 -0.94 -2.22
CA TRP A 67 -23.31 -0.50 -2.69
C TRP A 67 -24.48 -0.97 -1.82
N ARG A 68 -24.24 -1.92 -0.88
CA ARG A 68 -25.24 -2.36 0.12
C ARG A 68 -25.20 -1.54 1.41
N LEU A 69 -24.20 -0.67 1.58
CA LEU A 69 -24.01 0.16 2.77
C LEU A 69 -24.79 1.48 2.67
N ASN A 70 -24.97 2.15 3.80
CA ASN A 70 -25.67 3.43 3.89
C ASN A 70 -24.80 4.56 3.31
N THR A 71 -24.94 4.81 2.01
CA THR A 71 -24.20 5.85 1.29
C THR A 71 -24.43 7.27 1.84
N LYS A 72 -25.60 7.55 2.43
CA LYS A 72 -25.88 8.84 3.09
C LYS A 72 -25.08 9.02 4.38
N LYS A 73 -24.83 7.93 5.12
CA LYS A 73 -23.92 7.92 6.29
C LYS A 73 -22.48 8.13 5.83
N LEU A 74 -22.07 7.39 4.79
CA LEU A 74 -20.68 7.38 4.33
C LEU A 74 -20.27 8.61 3.51
N GLY A 75 -21.21 9.34 2.89
CA GLY A 75 -20.85 10.50 2.08
C GLY A 75 -20.28 10.15 0.70
N PHE A 76 -20.27 8.89 0.30
CA PHE A 76 -19.92 8.43 -1.05
C PHE A 76 -20.82 7.29 -1.51
N LYS A 77 -20.87 7.08 -2.82
CA LYS A 77 -21.54 5.94 -3.46
C LYS A 77 -20.56 5.19 -4.33
N VAL A 78 -20.77 3.88 -4.45
CA VAL A 78 -20.00 3.01 -5.32
C VAL A 78 -20.94 2.42 -6.37
N SER A 79 -20.53 2.50 -7.63
CA SER A 79 -21.27 1.94 -8.75
C SER A 79 -21.29 0.41 -8.69
N ASN A 80 -22.31 -0.21 -9.28
CA ASN A 80 -22.29 -1.64 -9.58
C ASN A 80 -21.51 -1.99 -10.85
N LYS A 81 -20.95 -0.97 -11.52
CA LYS A 81 -20.03 -1.12 -12.66
C LYS A 81 -18.58 -1.07 -12.17
N HIS A 82 -17.76 -1.85 -12.83
CA HIS A 82 -16.33 -1.92 -12.60
C HIS A 82 -15.56 -1.49 -13.86
N SER A 83 -14.30 -1.11 -13.69
CA SER A 83 -13.40 -0.70 -14.76
C SER A 83 -12.01 -1.27 -14.51
N ARG A 84 -11.27 -1.47 -15.60
CA ARG A 84 -9.85 -1.84 -15.60
C ARG A 84 -9.01 -0.80 -16.34
N ASP A 85 -9.56 0.39 -16.57
CA ASP A 85 -8.98 1.40 -17.45
C ASP A 85 -7.91 2.24 -16.74
N PHE A 86 -7.69 2.01 -15.45
CA PHE A 86 -6.76 2.80 -14.64
C PHE A 86 -5.43 2.06 -14.48
N ASP A 87 -4.34 2.78 -14.67
CA ASP A 87 -2.97 2.27 -14.67
C ASP A 87 -2.04 3.07 -13.74
N ARG A 88 -2.62 4.01 -12.97
CA ARG A 88 -1.92 4.84 -12.00
C ARG A 88 -2.77 5.15 -10.78
N ILE A 89 -2.12 5.24 -9.62
CA ILE A 89 -2.71 5.79 -8.40
C ILE A 89 -1.94 7.04 -7.96
N SER A 90 -2.67 8.13 -7.76
CA SER A 90 -2.15 9.42 -7.32
C SER A 90 -2.44 9.61 -5.84
N TYR A 91 -1.39 9.83 -5.03
CA TYR A 91 -1.43 9.98 -3.58
C TYR A 91 -0.38 10.99 -3.12
N ARG A 92 -0.79 12.04 -2.39
CA ARG A 92 0.11 13.12 -1.88
C ARG A 92 1.06 13.73 -2.92
N ASN A 93 0.54 13.98 -4.13
CA ASN A 93 1.31 14.48 -5.29
C ASN A 93 2.38 13.51 -5.83
N TYR A 94 2.41 12.28 -5.34
CA TYR A 94 3.15 11.18 -5.95
C TYR A 94 2.21 10.33 -6.79
N ASP A 95 2.75 9.81 -7.87
CA ASP A 95 2.06 8.90 -8.75
C ASP A 95 2.77 7.55 -8.69
N PHE A 96 1.99 6.49 -8.46
CA PHE A 96 2.47 5.13 -8.40
C PHE A 96 1.85 4.34 -9.54
N LYS A 97 2.63 3.43 -10.11
CA LYS A 97 2.14 2.51 -11.13
C LYS A 97 1.11 1.59 -10.50
N LEU A 98 -0.03 1.43 -11.19
CA LEU A 98 -1.07 0.49 -10.84
C LEU A 98 -1.14 -0.57 -11.94
N ASN A 99 -1.14 -1.84 -11.58
CA ASN A 99 -1.50 -2.85 -12.57
C ASN A 99 -3.01 -2.79 -12.81
N PRO A 100 -3.46 -2.72 -14.07
CA PRO A 100 -4.89 -2.73 -14.39
C PRO A 100 -5.61 -3.87 -13.67
N THR A 101 -6.48 -3.49 -12.73
CA THR A 101 -7.19 -4.40 -11.83
C THR A 101 -8.67 -4.05 -11.84
N ASP A 102 -9.51 -4.96 -11.35
CA ASP A 102 -10.94 -4.70 -11.26
C ASP A 102 -11.20 -3.64 -10.18
N THR A 103 -11.64 -2.46 -10.60
CA THR A 103 -11.84 -1.30 -9.72
C THR A 103 -13.31 -0.95 -9.63
N SER A 104 -13.78 -0.75 -8.40
CA SER A 104 -15.13 -0.25 -8.13
C SER A 104 -15.20 1.26 -8.34
N LEU A 105 -16.14 1.74 -9.17
CA LEU A 105 -16.22 3.18 -9.48
C LEU A 105 -16.84 3.98 -8.33
N VAL A 106 -16.07 4.90 -7.75
CA VAL A 106 -16.47 5.69 -6.58
C VAL A 106 -16.90 7.10 -6.97
N HIS A 107 -17.96 7.59 -6.33
CA HIS A 107 -18.42 8.97 -6.46
C HIS A 107 -18.68 9.57 -5.08
N LEU A 108 -18.01 10.68 -4.76
CA LEU A 108 -18.32 11.47 -3.58
C LEU A 108 -19.73 12.08 -3.70
N THR A 109 -20.44 12.12 -2.57
CA THR A 109 -21.78 12.70 -2.46
C THR A 109 -21.88 13.74 -1.35
N ASN A 110 -21.01 13.68 -0.34
CA ASN A 110 -20.90 14.68 0.71
C ASN A 110 -19.44 14.79 1.20
N PRO A 111 -18.69 15.80 0.72
CA PRO A 111 -17.30 16.03 1.14
C PRO A 111 -17.13 16.34 2.64
N ALA A 112 -18.18 16.78 3.34
CA ALA A 112 -18.12 17.00 4.80
C ALA A 112 -18.12 15.69 5.60
N LYS A 113 -18.36 14.55 4.94
CA LYS A 113 -18.37 13.21 5.56
C LYS A 113 -17.32 12.27 5.00
N ALA A 114 -16.73 12.59 3.84
CA ALA A 114 -15.85 11.71 3.11
C ALA A 114 -14.70 12.48 2.47
N GLU A 115 -13.48 12.08 2.80
CA GLU A 115 -12.24 12.59 2.26
C GLU A 115 -11.64 11.59 1.27
N VAL A 116 -11.18 12.08 0.11
CA VAL A 116 -10.45 11.25 -0.86
C VAL A 116 -8.96 11.32 -0.55
N LEU A 117 -8.39 10.21 -0.11
CA LEU A 117 -6.98 10.12 0.24
C LEU A 117 -6.11 9.82 -0.98
N ALA A 118 -6.60 9.00 -1.90
CA ALA A 118 -5.93 8.64 -3.14
C ALA A 118 -6.92 8.55 -4.31
N SER A 119 -6.43 8.70 -5.54
CA SER A 119 -7.26 8.62 -6.74
C SER A 119 -6.63 7.75 -7.82
N LEU A 120 -7.45 6.96 -8.51
CA LEU A 120 -7.08 6.24 -9.71
C LEU A 120 -7.04 7.21 -10.88
N VAL A 121 -6.07 7.05 -11.76
CA VAL A 121 -5.90 7.86 -12.97
C VAL A 121 -5.68 6.95 -14.17
N ASP A 122 -6.40 7.25 -15.24
CA ASP A 122 -6.17 6.69 -16.57
C ASP A 122 -5.19 7.63 -17.29
N ASN A 123 -4.01 7.14 -17.65
CA ASN A 123 -2.98 7.96 -18.30
C ASN A 123 -3.35 8.39 -19.73
N GLU A 124 -4.17 7.61 -20.45
CA GLU A 124 -4.55 7.95 -21.83
C GLU A 124 -5.56 9.09 -21.85
N THR A 125 -6.57 9.02 -20.99
CA THR A 125 -7.67 10.00 -20.98
C THR A 125 -7.52 11.10 -19.93
N GLY A 126 -6.63 10.92 -18.95
CA GLY A 126 -6.49 11.79 -17.77
C GLY A 126 -7.65 11.67 -16.79
N LYS A 127 -8.59 10.74 -17.00
CA LYS A 127 -9.75 10.54 -16.13
C LYS A 127 -9.30 10.14 -14.74
N LYS A 128 -9.87 10.80 -13.72
CA LYS A 128 -9.54 10.60 -12.30
C LYS A 128 -10.78 10.20 -11.49
N ILE A 129 -10.67 9.17 -10.67
CA ILE A 129 -11.73 8.74 -9.73
C ILE A 129 -11.15 8.46 -8.34
N PRO A 130 -11.93 8.58 -7.26
CA PRO A 130 -11.45 8.21 -5.92
C PRO A 130 -11.05 6.74 -5.84
N ALA A 131 -9.86 6.47 -5.31
CA ALA A 131 -9.32 5.14 -5.08
C ALA A 131 -9.51 4.68 -3.63
N ILE A 132 -9.13 5.57 -2.71
CA ILE A 132 -9.16 5.38 -1.26
C ILE A 132 -9.92 6.55 -0.66
N VAL A 133 -10.93 6.25 0.15
CA VAL A 133 -11.83 7.23 0.76
C VAL A 133 -11.93 6.95 2.25
N ASN A 134 -11.69 7.95 3.08
CA ASN A 134 -11.97 7.87 4.51
C ASN A 134 -13.29 8.59 4.80
N ALA A 135 -14.25 7.89 5.41
CA ALA A 135 -15.55 8.44 5.77
C ALA A 135 -15.72 8.53 7.28
N ASN A 136 -16.13 9.71 7.75
CA ASN A 136 -16.38 10.05 9.16
C ASN A 136 -15.22 9.68 10.10
N ASP A 137 -13.98 9.72 9.59
CA ASP A 137 -12.76 9.39 10.33
C ASP A 137 -12.69 7.98 10.93
N ASN A 138 -13.58 7.07 10.53
CA ASN A 138 -13.62 5.70 11.05
C ASN A 138 -13.93 4.62 10.00
N PHE A 139 -14.13 4.99 8.73
CA PHE A 139 -14.44 4.05 7.66
C PHE A 139 -13.51 4.26 6.48
N LEU A 140 -12.47 3.43 6.38
CA LEU A 140 -11.53 3.43 5.26
C LEU A 140 -12.02 2.49 4.16
N TYR A 141 -12.39 3.06 3.01
CA TYR A 141 -12.77 2.32 1.82
C TYR A 141 -11.65 2.30 0.77
N VAL A 142 -11.38 1.13 0.21
CA VAL A 142 -10.42 0.92 -0.90
C VAL A 142 -11.15 0.29 -2.07
N SER A 143 -11.11 0.93 -3.24
CA SER A 143 -11.90 0.53 -4.42
C SER A 143 -11.34 -0.64 -5.23
N TYR A 144 -10.16 -1.15 -4.88
CA TYR A 144 -9.43 -2.20 -5.59
C TYR A 144 -8.81 -3.17 -4.58
N LEU A 145 -8.16 -4.23 -5.06
CA LEU A 145 -7.41 -5.19 -4.25
C LEU A 145 -5.92 -4.81 -4.18
N PRO A 146 -5.46 -4.09 -3.13
CA PRO A 146 -4.12 -3.52 -3.08
C PRO A 146 -2.99 -4.55 -2.95
N LEU A 147 -3.32 -5.82 -2.73
CA LEU A 147 -2.37 -6.90 -2.49
C LEU A 147 -2.40 -7.98 -3.57
N ALA A 148 -3.01 -7.69 -4.72
CA ALA A 148 -3.08 -8.65 -5.83
C ALA A 148 -1.69 -8.97 -6.41
N ILE A 149 -0.78 -7.99 -6.45
CA ILE A 149 0.57 -8.14 -7.01
C ILE A 149 1.58 -7.48 -6.05
N PRO A 150 2.28 -8.23 -5.19
CA PRO A 150 3.07 -7.68 -4.08
C PRO A 150 4.43 -7.09 -4.47
N TYR A 151 4.78 -7.03 -5.76
CA TYR A 151 6.12 -6.64 -6.24
C TYR A 151 6.19 -5.26 -6.89
N LEU A 152 5.13 -4.44 -6.76
CA LEU A 152 5.11 -3.06 -7.24
C LEU A 152 4.87 -2.08 -6.09
N ASP A 153 5.05 -0.79 -6.37
CA ASP A 153 4.76 0.31 -5.45
C ASP A 153 3.25 0.55 -5.23
N GLU A 154 2.38 -0.19 -5.93
CA GLU A 154 0.91 -0.14 -5.84
C GLU A 154 0.37 -0.19 -4.40
N PRO A 155 0.91 -0.99 -3.46
CA PRO A 155 0.41 -1.04 -2.09
C PRO A 155 0.77 0.20 -1.23
N ILE A 156 1.72 1.05 -1.64
CA ILE A 156 2.22 2.15 -0.80
C ILE A 156 1.10 3.13 -0.38
N PRO A 157 0.24 3.65 -1.29
CA PRO A 157 -0.87 4.50 -0.90
C PRO A 157 -1.84 3.81 0.06
N PHE A 158 -2.09 2.51 -0.13
CA PHE A 158 -2.96 1.72 0.75
C PHE A 158 -2.37 1.64 2.17
N PHE A 159 -1.10 1.28 2.30
CA PHE A 159 -0.46 1.17 3.60
C PHE A 159 -0.40 2.50 4.35
N ASN A 160 -0.07 3.58 3.66
CA ASN A 160 -0.03 4.90 4.28
C ASN A 160 -1.43 5.33 4.75
N ALA A 161 -2.47 5.15 3.92
CA ALA A 161 -3.84 5.47 4.30
C ALA A 161 -4.35 4.60 5.47
N LEU A 162 -4.01 3.31 5.47
CA LEU A 162 -4.33 2.38 6.55
C LEU A 162 -3.68 2.81 7.87
N HIS A 163 -2.38 3.10 7.82
CA HIS A 163 -1.61 3.58 8.95
C HIS A 163 -2.08 4.95 9.45
N GLU A 164 -2.54 5.83 8.58
CA GLU A 164 -3.04 7.15 8.98
C GLU A 164 -4.42 7.10 9.60
N THR A 165 -5.25 6.14 9.19
CA THR A 165 -6.60 5.98 9.71
C THR A 165 -6.61 5.21 11.04
N PHE A 166 -5.77 4.17 11.19
CA PHE A 166 -5.77 3.28 12.35
C PHE A 166 -4.47 3.30 13.17
N GLY A 167 -3.51 4.16 12.81
CA GLY A 167 -2.23 4.31 13.51
C GLY A 167 -2.37 5.06 14.83
N HIS A 168 -2.91 4.39 15.86
CA HIS A 168 -3.02 4.90 17.23
C HIS A 168 -1.68 4.88 17.99
N HIS A 169 -0.57 5.18 17.33
CA HIS A 169 0.76 5.19 17.93
C HIS A 169 1.40 6.57 17.79
N LYS A 170 2.39 6.83 18.64
CA LYS A 170 3.17 8.06 18.59
C LYS A 170 3.91 8.12 17.26
N LYS A 171 3.68 9.16 16.46
CA LYS A 171 4.40 9.42 15.21
C LYS A 171 5.89 9.65 15.52
N ASP A 172 6.69 8.59 15.42
CA ASP A 172 8.16 8.60 15.50
C ASP A 172 8.75 7.83 14.31
N PRO A 173 8.58 8.34 13.08
CA PRO A 173 8.99 7.61 11.88
C PRO A 173 10.53 7.48 11.85
N LYS A 174 11.01 6.24 11.90
CA LYS A 174 12.42 5.90 11.71
C LYS A 174 12.57 5.25 10.33
N VAL A 175 13.48 5.79 9.53
CA VAL A 175 13.80 5.26 8.21
C VAL A 175 15.24 4.78 8.24
N LEU A 176 15.46 3.55 7.80
CA LEU A 176 16.80 3.01 7.51
C LEU A 176 16.94 2.92 6.00
N LEU A 177 17.78 3.77 5.42
CA LEU A 177 18.16 3.64 4.02
C LEU A 177 19.24 2.55 3.90
N ARG A 178 18.96 1.54 3.06
CA ARG A 178 19.92 0.48 2.72
C ARG A 178 20.20 0.51 1.22
N LEU A 179 21.46 0.60 0.85
CA LEU A 179 21.91 0.38 -0.52
C LEU A 179 22.35 -1.08 -0.63
N GLU A 180 21.56 -1.91 -1.31
CA GLU A 180 21.83 -3.34 -1.45
C GLU A 180 22.43 -3.65 -2.83
N ASP A 181 22.92 -4.88 -2.98
CA ASP A 181 23.44 -5.41 -4.23
C ASP A 181 24.51 -4.53 -4.89
N ILE A 182 25.38 -3.87 -4.12
CA ILE A 182 26.54 -3.17 -4.68
C ILE A 182 27.62 -4.19 -5.05
N HIS A 183 28.01 -4.22 -6.32
CA HIS A 183 28.89 -5.25 -6.86
C HIS A 183 29.66 -4.74 -8.10
N VAL A 184 30.68 -5.49 -8.53
CA VAL A 184 31.49 -5.20 -9.74
C VAL A 184 30.86 -5.67 -11.05
N GLY A 185 29.72 -6.33 -10.97
CA GLY A 185 28.99 -6.81 -12.14
C GLY A 185 28.46 -5.68 -13.01
N PRO A 186 28.00 -5.99 -14.23
CA PRO A 186 27.24 -5.05 -15.04
C PRO A 186 26.06 -4.50 -14.22
N SER A 187 26.03 -3.18 -14.03
CA SER A 187 24.98 -2.49 -13.29
C SER A 187 24.63 -1.16 -13.94
N ASP A 188 23.37 -0.76 -13.83
CA ASP A 188 22.84 0.45 -14.45
C ASP A 188 22.80 1.66 -13.49
N PHE A 189 23.45 1.58 -12.32
CA PHE A 189 23.42 2.64 -11.31
C PHE A 189 24.77 3.33 -11.14
N ASN A 190 24.74 4.64 -10.89
CA ASN A 190 25.94 5.44 -10.62
C ASN A 190 26.10 5.66 -9.11
N LEU A 191 26.96 4.85 -8.48
CA LEU A 191 27.19 4.90 -7.04
C LEU A 191 27.82 6.23 -6.58
N VAL A 192 28.62 6.89 -7.41
CA VAL A 192 29.19 8.22 -7.10
C VAL A 192 28.08 9.24 -6.96
N SER A 193 27.17 9.31 -7.93
CA SER A 193 26.04 10.25 -7.89
C SER A 193 25.12 9.99 -6.69
N ILE A 194 24.89 8.72 -6.34
CA ILE A 194 24.13 8.34 -5.14
C ILE A 194 24.85 8.82 -3.88
N SER A 195 26.14 8.52 -3.74
CA SER A 195 26.97 8.92 -2.60
C SER A 195 26.97 10.45 -2.40
N GLU A 196 27.21 11.21 -3.46
CA GLU A 196 27.20 12.67 -3.43
C GLU A 196 25.84 13.25 -3.05
N PHE A 197 24.75 12.64 -3.54
CA PHE A 197 23.39 13.03 -3.18
C PHE A 197 23.14 12.81 -1.69
N LEU A 198 23.43 11.62 -1.18
CA LEU A 198 23.20 11.25 0.22
C LEU A 198 24.03 12.12 1.16
N LYS A 199 25.30 12.34 0.82
CA LYS A 199 26.19 13.26 1.56
C LYS A 199 25.64 14.69 1.59
N ARG A 200 25.26 15.25 0.43
CA ARG A 200 24.71 16.61 0.32
C ARG A 200 23.41 16.78 1.10
N LYS A 201 22.59 15.74 1.16
CA LYS A 201 21.33 15.74 1.93
C LYS A 201 21.50 15.36 3.39
N SER A 202 22.72 15.01 3.81
CA SER A 202 23.03 14.51 5.15
C SER A 202 22.12 13.34 5.57
N ILE A 203 21.83 12.45 4.61
CA ILE A 203 20.99 11.27 4.86
C ILE A 203 21.91 10.13 5.29
N PRO A 204 21.76 9.58 6.51
CA PRO A 204 22.51 8.40 6.93
C PRO A 204 22.02 7.16 6.17
N TYR A 205 22.94 6.25 5.89
CA TYR A 205 22.64 5.01 5.17
C TYR A 205 23.49 3.85 5.67
N HIS A 206 22.99 2.65 5.43
CA HIS A 206 23.73 1.40 5.46
C HIS A 206 23.92 0.92 4.02
N PHE A 207 24.96 0.14 3.75
CA PHE A 207 25.12 -0.49 2.44
C PHE A 207 25.67 -1.91 2.55
N GLY A 208 25.14 -2.79 1.71
CA GLY A 208 25.57 -4.17 1.52
C GLY A 208 26.39 -4.30 0.24
N ILE A 209 27.48 -5.07 0.30
CA ILE A 209 28.35 -5.34 -0.84
C ILE A 209 28.32 -6.83 -1.19
N ILE A 210 28.42 -7.15 -2.48
CA ILE A 210 28.68 -8.49 -2.98
C ILE A 210 30.17 -8.54 -3.38
N PRO A 211 31.05 -9.09 -2.51
CA PRO A 211 32.49 -9.04 -2.73
C PRO A 211 32.97 -9.91 -3.90
N LEU A 212 32.17 -10.91 -4.30
CA LEU A 212 32.41 -11.76 -5.46
C LEU A 212 31.12 -11.89 -6.25
N TYR A 213 31.05 -11.25 -7.42
CA TYR A 213 29.92 -11.38 -8.34
C TYR A 213 30.12 -12.60 -9.23
N VAL A 214 29.16 -13.52 -9.23
CA VAL A 214 29.21 -14.74 -10.04
C VAL A 214 27.96 -14.84 -10.91
N ASN A 215 28.13 -14.90 -12.23
CA ASN A 215 27.07 -15.19 -13.19
C ASN A 215 27.46 -16.43 -14.03
N PRO A 216 26.99 -17.64 -13.64
CA PRO A 216 27.34 -18.88 -14.34
C PRO A 216 26.84 -18.94 -15.77
N ARG A 217 25.71 -18.29 -16.09
CA ARG A 217 25.14 -18.29 -17.45
C ARG A 217 26.01 -17.52 -18.45
N GLN A 218 26.69 -16.48 -17.97
CA GLN A 218 27.62 -15.67 -18.76
C GLN A 218 29.08 -16.08 -18.56
N ASN A 219 29.34 -17.10 -17.73
CA ASN A 219 30.68 -17.52 -17.32
C ASN A 219 31.52 -16.36 -16.73
N ILE A 220 30.88 -15.51 -15.92
CA ILE A 220 31.51 -14.35 -15.27
C ILE A 220 31.74 -14.66 -13.79
N SER A 221 32.94 -14.35 -13.31
CA SER A 221 33.30 -14.31 -11.89
C SER A 221 34.23 -13.13 -11.68
N MET A 222 33.81 -12.14 -10.91
CA MET A 222 34.56 -10.90 -10.70
C MET A 222 34.60 -10.56 -9.21
N SER A 223 35.81 -10.32 -8.71
CA SER A 223 36.06 -9.88 -7.35
C SER A 223 35.93 -8.37 -7.26
N ILE A 224 35.47 -7.86 -6.12
CA ILE A 224 35.50 -6.43 -5.85
C ILE A 224 36.90 -5.84 -5.86
N LEU A 225 37.92 -6.68 -5.63
CA LEU A 225 39.32 -6.28 -5.72
C LEU A 225 39.79 -6.03 -7.16
N ASP A 226 39.06 -6.53 -8.15
CA ASP A 226 39.34 -6.31 -9.57
C ASP A 226 38.92 -4.90 -10.02
N ASP A 227 38.19 -4.16 -9.17
CA ASP A 227 37.75 -2.78 -9.40
C ASP A 227 38.21 -1.83 -8.26
N PRO A 228 39.44 -1.29 -8.36
CA PRO A 228 39.95 -0.34 -7.38
C PRO A 228 39.15 0.96 -7.29
N GLU A 229 38.46 1.36 -8.36
CA GLU A 229 37.64 2.57 -8.39
C GLU A 229 36.42 2.40 -7.48
N LEU A 230 35.68 1.29 -7.63
CA LEU A 230 34.57 0.94 -6.76
C LEU A 230 35.01 0.83 -5.29
N VAL A 231 36.17 0.21 -5.02
CA VAL A 231 36.72 0.13 -3.66
C VAL A 231 36.96 1.52 -3.05
N ASN A 232 37.48 2.46 -3.83
CA ASN A 232 37.71 3.83 -3.38
C ASN A 232 36.40 4.57 -3.12
N ILE A 233 35.40 4.40 -3.98
CA ILE A 233 34.05 4.95 -3.78
C ILE A 233 33.46 4.43 -2.47
N LEU A 234 33.50 3.12 -2.24
CA LEU A 234 32.98 2.49 -1.02
C LEU A 234 33.69 2.99 0.24
N LYS A 235 35.02 3.12 0.21
CA LYS A 235 35.78 3.72 1.32
C LYS A 235 35.34 5.16 1.60
N SER A 236 35.12 5.95 0.56
CA SER A 236 34.62 7.33 0.72
C SER A 236 33.22 7.35 1.35
N MET A 237 32.36 6.39 1.00
CA MET A 237 31.02 6.27 1.53
C MET A 237 30.99 5.84 3.00
N GLN A 238 31.98 5.07 3.48
CA GLN A 238 32.11 4.71 4.90
C GLN A 238 32.45 5.91 5.80
N LEU A 239 33.06 6.95 5.23
CA LEU A 239 33.52 8.14 5.97
C LEU A 239 32.49 9.28 5.97
N ASN A 240 31.37 9.13 5.25
CA ASN A 240 30.26 10.08 5.22
C ASN A 240 29.31 9.84 6.39
#